data_AF-A0A7C5CNP3-F1
#
_entry.id   AF-A0A7C5CNP3-F1
#
_cell.length_a   1.000
_cell.length_b   1.000
_cell.length_c   1.000
_cell.angle_alpha   90.00
_cell.angle_beta   90.00
_cell.angle_gamma   90.00
#
_symmetry.space_group_name_H-M   'P 1'
#
loop_
_entity.id
_entity.type
_entity.pdbx_description
1 polymer ?
#
loop_
_entity_poly.entity_id
_entity_poly.type
_entity_poly.pdbx_seq_one_letter_code
_entity_poly.pdbx_strand_id
1 'polypeptide(L)'
;MSLKSSLSQKMIDPRYYQLLVQSSLLVWGVWVLAVFPEPQQVLLHLSVTLLTALLLQWWLTSRIQRPINALSAINTSFSLVLLLHANHWLWFVVAAALAIGSKFVLRWQSSHLFNPSNIAIVALILLSDNVWVASGQW
;
A
#
# COMPACT_ATOMS: atom_id res chain seq x y z
N MET A 1 -28.45 38.97 10.91
CA MET A 1 -27.54 38.75 12.07
C MET A 1 -27.86 37.35 12.58
N SER A 2 -27.10 36.28 12.31
CA SER A 2 -25.66 36.09 12.42
C SER A 2 -25.16 35.09 11.35
N LEU A 3 -23.94 35.35 10.90
CA LEU A 3 -23.21 34.67 9.84
C LEU A 3 -22.88 33.21 10.22
N LYS A 4 -23.51 32.22 9.59
CA LYS A 4 -22.87 30.91 9.44
C LYS A 4 -21.87 31.03 8.31
N SER A 5 -20.70 31.54 8.66
CA SER A 5 -19.55 31.68 7.77
C SER A 5 -19.27 30.35 7.07
N SER A 6 -19.29 30.41 5.76
CA SER A 6 -18.89 29.39 4.81
C SER A 6 -17.39 29.13 4.89
N LEU A 7 -16.90 28.68 6.05
CA LEU A 7 -15.58 28.09 6.16
C LEU A 7 -15.67 26.70 5.54
N SER A 8 -15.59 26.65 4.22
CA SER A 8 -15.08 25.48 3.52
C SER A 8 -13.66 25.28 4.04
N GLN A 9 -13.53 24.56 5.16
CA GLN A 9 -12.25 24.07 5.61
C GLN A 9 -11.74 23.20 4.48
N LYS A 10 -10.70 23.65 3.81
CA LYS A 10 -9.97 22.86 2.82
C LYS A 10 -9.31 21.71 3.59
N MET A 11 -10.09 20.66 3.86
CA MET A 11 -9.63 19.50 4.59
C MET A 11 -8.54 18.82 3.74
N ILE A 12 -7.34 18.72 4.30
CA ILE A 12 -6.25 17.95 3.69
C ILE A 12 -6.72 16.51 3.56
N ASP A 13 -6.46 15.89 2.40
CA ASP A 13 -6.84 14.50 2.17
C ASP A 13 -6.27 13.58 3.26
N PRO A 14 -7.11 12.83 4.00
CA PRO A 14 -6.68 11.95 5.10
C PRO A 14 -5.55 10.98 4.73
N ARG A 15 -5.44 10.63 3.44
CA ARG A 15 -4.42 9.71 2.92
C ARG A 15 -3.00 10.23 3.07
N TYR A 16 -2.80 11.54 3.18
CA TYR A 16 -1.48 12.11 3.48
C TYR A 16 -1.04 11.80 4.91
N TYR A 17 -1.94 11.86 5.89
CA TYR A 17 -1.64 11.47 7.26
C TYR A 17 -1.31 9.99 7.35
N GLN A 18 -2.05 9.14 6.63
CA GLN A 18 -1.74 7.72 6.53
C GLN A 18 -0.34 7.48 5.96
N LEU A 19 0.01 8.15 4.85
CA LEU A 19 1.34 8.03 4.25
C LEU A 19 2.44 8.46 5.21
N LEU A 20 2.21 9.58 5.90
CA LEU A 20 3.15 10.10 6.89
C LEU A 20 3.39 9.08 8.01
N VAL A 21 2.32 8.56 8.61
CA VAL A 21 2.44 7.54 9.66
C VAL A 21 3.13 6.28 9.15
N GLN A 22 2.75 5.76 7.98
CA GLN A 22 3.34 4.54 7.42
C GLN A 22 4.84 4.72 7.09
N SER A 23 5.20 5.85 6.50
CA SER A 23 6.60 6.17 6.20
C SER A 23 7.42 6.38 7.49
N SER A 24 6.86 7.06 8.49
CA SER A 24 7.49 7.19 9.81
C SER A 24 7.69 5.84 10.49
N LEU A 25 6.68 4.97 10.48
CA LEU A 25 6.77 3.62 11.04
C LEU A 25 7.81 2.77 10.31
N LEU A 26 7.90 2.87 8.98
CA LEU A 26 8.90 2.15 8.21
C LEU A 26 10.31 2.62 8.57
N VAL A 27 10.54 3.94 8.61
CA VAL A 27 11.84 4.50 9.02
C VAL A 27 12.19 4.09 10.45
N TRP A 28 11.24 4.19 11.38
CA TRP A 28 11.44 3.78 12.76
C TRP A 28 11.74 2.29 12.89
N GLY A 29 10.99 1.46 12.17
CA GLY A 29 11.18 0.01 12.14
C GLY A 29 12.56 -0.39 11.62
N VAL A 30 13.04 0.26 10.56
CA VAL A 30 14.35 -0.02 9.95
C VAL A 30 15.49 0.43 10.84
N TRP A 31 15.45 1.68 11.32
CA TRP A 31 16.61 2.29 11.96
C TRP A 31 16.65 2.18 13.48
N VAL A 32 15.49 2.02 14.13
CA VAL A 32 15.39 2.00 15.59
C VAL A 32 15.07 0.63 16.13
N LEU A 33 14.06 -0.03 15.56
CA LEU A 33 13.64 -1.35 16.04
C LEU A 33 14.47 -2.50 15.46
N ALA A 34 15.16 -2.28 14.34
CA ALA A 34 15.93 -3.30 13.61
C ALA A 34 15.11 -4.58 13.32
N VAL A 35 13.79 -4.44 13.15
CA VAL A 35 12.86 -5.56 12.86
C VAL A 35 12.68 -5.81 11.36
N PHE A 36 13.21 -4.91 10.53
CA PHE A 36 13.23 -5.04 9.08
C PHE A 36 14.60 -5.53 8.60
N PRO A 37 14.68 -6.08 7.37
CA PRO A 37 15.96 -6.36 6.73
C PRO A 37 16.84 -5.11 6.59
N GLU A 38 18.08 -5.33 6.13
CA GLU A 38 19.02 -4.26 5.81
C GLU A 38 18.37 -3.12 5.01
N PRO A 39 18.68 -1.84 5.29
CA PRO A 39 18.02 -0.70 4.65
C PRO A 39 18.01 -0.76 3.11
N GLN A 40 19.07 -1.31 2.51
CA GLN A 40 19.16 -1.51 1.07
C GLN A 40 18.10 -2.48 0.53
N GLN A 41 17.82 -3.57 1.27
CA GLN A 41 16.77 -4.52 0.89
C GLN A 41 15.38 -3.91 1.06
N VAL A 42 15.15 -3.13 2.11
CA VAL A 42 13.88 -2.41 2.30
C VAL A 42 13.64 -1.40 1.19
N LEU A 43 14.69 -0.66 0.78
CA LEU A 43 14.62 0.25 -0.37
C LEU A 43 14.32 -0.52 -1.66
N LEU A 44 14.93 -1.70 -1.87
CA LEU A 44 14.62 -2.56 -3.00
C LEU A 44 13.14 -2.98 -2.98
N HIS A 45 12.66 -3.52 -1.85
CA HIS A 45 11.26 -3.95 -1.69
C HIS A 45 10.29 -2.80 -1.96
N LEU A 46 10.55 -1.62 -1.40
CA LEU A 46 9.71 -0.44 -1.64
C LEU A 46 9.74 0.02 -3.10
N SER A 47 10.91 0.02 -3.73
CA SER A 47 11.08 0.43 -5.12
C SER A 47 10.33 -0.50 -6.08
N VAL A 48 10.51 -1.82 -5.94
CA VAL A 48 9.83 -2.79 -6.81
C VAL A 48 8.32 -2.79 -6.58
N THR A 49 7.87 -2.61 -5.33
CA THR A 49 6.44 -2.52 -4.99
C THR A 49 5.82 -1.27 -5.61
N LEU A 50 6.42 -0.09 -5.41
CA LEU A 50 5.93 1.18 -5.94
C LEU A 50 5.90 1.17 -7.47
N LEU A 51 6.97 0.73 -8.11
CA LEU A 51 7.07 0.66 -9.56
C LEU A 51 5.96 -0.25 -10.12
N THR A 52 5.81 -1.45 -9.56
CA THR A 52 4.78 -2.41 -9.98
C THR A 52 3.38 -1.84 -9.77
N ALA A 53 3.11 -1.27 -8.59
CA ALA A 53 1.80 -0.73 -8.25
C ALA A 53 1.40 0.44 -9.14
N LEU A 54 2.32 1.38 -9.39
CA LEU A 54 2.07 2.55 -10.23
C LEU A 54 1.92 2.18 -11.70
N LEU A 55 2.79 1.32 -12.24
CA LEU A 55 2.72 0.87 -13.63
C LEU A 55 1.43 0.09 -13.88
N LEU A 56 1.09 -0.86 -13.00
CA LEU A 56 -0.12 -1.65 -13.16
C LEU A 56 -1.38 -0.79 -13.00
N GLN A 57 -1.37 0.16 -12.06
CA GLN A 57 -2.50 1.06 -11.89
C GLN A 57 -2.65 2.00 -13.10
N TRP A 58 -1.56 2.56 -13.61
CA TRP A 58 -1.55 3.35 -14.85
C TRP A 58 -2.13 2.54 -16.02
N TRP A 59 -1.64 1.31 -16.21
CA TRP A 59 -2.11 0.43 -17.27
C TRP A 59 -3.60 0.12 -17.14
N LEU A 60 -4.07 -0.34 -15.98
CA LEU A 60 -5.48 -0.68 -15.77
C LEU A 60 -6.41 0.53 -15.88
N THR A 61 -6.03 1.68 -15.29
CA THR A 61 -6.85 2.91 -15.37
C THR A 61 -6.94 3.46 -16.79
N SER A 62 -5.86 3.37 -17.59
CA SER A 62 -5.88 3.77 -18.99
C SER A 62 -6.87 2.93 -19.82
N ARG A 63 -7.01 1.63 -19.52
CA ARG A 63 -7.95 0.73 -20.20
C ARG A 63 -9.41 1.05 -19.90
N ILE A 64 -9.70 1.55 -18.69
CA ILE A 64 -11.06 1.88 -18.26
C ILE A 64 -11.37 3.39 -18.27
N GLN A 65 -10.48 4.19 -18.87
CA GLN A 65 -10.60 5.65 -19.01
C GLN A 65 -10.86 6.38 -17.68
N ARG A 66 -10.19 5.94 -16.61
CA ARG A 66 -10.27 6.59 -15.29
C ARG A 66 -8.99 7.35 -14.96
N PRO A 67 -9.06 8.42 -14.15
CA PRO A 67 -7.86 9.11 -13.70
C PRO A 67 -7.05 8.21 -12.76
N ILE A 68 -5.73 8.37 -12.83
CA ILE A 68 -4.80 7.64 -11.96
C ILE A 68 -4.86 8.22 -10.56
N ASN A 69 -5.14 7.36 -9.59
CA ASN A 69 -5.09 7.71 -8.17
C ASN A 69 -3.73 7.33 -7.55
N ALA A 70 -2.67 8.04 -7.92
CA ALA A 70 -1.28 7.68 -7.55
C ALA A 70 -1.10 7.58 -6.02
N LEU A 71 -1.69 8.48 -5.25
CA LEU A 71 -1.62 8.47 -3.78
C LEU A 71 -2.17 7.16 -3.19
N SER A 72 -3.22 6.59 -3.78
CA SER A 72 -3.75 5.28 -3.37
C SER A 72 -2.76 4.14 -3.65
N ALA A 73 -2.05 4.15 -4.78
CA ALA A 73 -1.03 3.15 -5.08
C ALA A 73 0.16 3.25 -4.11
N ILE A 74 0.56 4.48 -3.77
CA ILE A 74 1.64 4.75 -2.83
C ILE A 74 1.29 4.21 -1.44
N ASN A 75 0.12 4.56 -0.88
CA ASN A 75 -0.31 4.03 0.43
C ASN A 75 -0.40 2.50 0.44
N THR A 76 -0.90 1.89 -0.64
CA THR A 76 -0.92 0.42 -0.78
C THR A 76 0.50 -0.15 -0.75
N SER A 77 1.45 0.48 -1.42
CA SER A 77 2.85 0.02 -1.48
C SER A 77 3.55 0.13 -0.13
N PHE A 78 3.42 1.26 0.56
CA PHE A 78 3.94 1.43 1.92
C PHE A 78 3.31 0.43 2.90
N SER A 79 1.99 0.21 2.81
CA SER A 79 1.32 -0.78 3.64
C SER A 79 1.80 -2.21 3.37
N LEU A 80 2.10 -2.57 2.12
CA LEU A 80 2.63 -3.88 1.78
C LEU A 80 4.04 -4.05 2.37
N VAL A 81 4.93 -3.08 2.16
CA VAL A 81 6.32 -3.16 2.66
C VAL A 81 6.38 -3.17 4.20
N LEU A 82 5.48 -2.45 4.85
CA LEU A 82 5.43 -2.40 6.32
C LEU A 82 4.96 -3.72 6.95
N LEU A 83 4.09 -4.47 6.27
CA LEU A 83 3.40 -5.63 6.85
C LEU A 83 3.90 -6.97 6.31
N LEU A 84 4.27 -7.01 5.03
CA LEU A 84 4.66 -8.23 4.31
C LEU A 84 6.15 -8.48 4.50
N HIS A 85 6.49 -9.66 5.01
CA HIS A 85 7.86 -10.18 5.01
C HIS A 85 7.93 -11.35 4.02
N ALA A 86 9.04 -11.43 3.29
CA ALA A 86 9.24 -12.50 2.32
C ALA A 86 10.73 -12.76 2.11
N ASN A 87 11.06 -13.99 1.74
CA ASN A 87 12.44 -14.42 1.47
C ASN A 87 13.03 -13.83 0.18
N HIS A 88 12.19 -13.27 -0.70
CA HIS A 88 12.63 -12.76 -2.00
C HIS A 88 11.79 -11.56 -2.45
N TRP A 89 12.45 -10.56 -3.05
CA TRP A 89 11.82 -9.32 -3.49
C TRP A 89 10.70 -9.51 -4.52
N LEU A 90 10.72 -10.60 -5.30
CA LEU A 90 9.67 -10.94 -6.27
C LEU A 90 8.29 -11.08 -5.61
N TRP A 91 8.22 -11.51 -4.35
CA TRP A 91 6.93 -11.61 -3.65
C TRP A 91 6.27 -10.25 -3.46
N PHE A 92 7.04 -9.17 -3.34
CA PHE A 92 6.52 -7.81 -3.28
C PHE A 92 5.95 -7.35 -4.63
N VAL A 93 6.53 -7.81 -5.75
CA VAL A 93 5.97 -7.58 -7.10
C VAL A 93 4.63 -8.28 -7.24
N VAL A 94 4.54 -9.56 -6.83
CA VAL A 94 3.28 -10.33 -6.86
C VAL A 94 2.24 -9.70 -5.92
N ALA A 95 2.65 -9.30 -4.70
CA ALA A 95 1.78 -8.63 -3.74
C ALA A 95 1.19 -7.33 -4.31
N ALA A 96 2.03 -6.50 -4.93
CA ALA A 96 1.59 -5.27 -5.58
C ALA A 96 0.61 -5.56 -6.73
N ALA A 97 0.89 -6.59 -7.54
CA ALA A 97 0.01 -6.99 -8.64
C ALA A 97 -1.36 -7.45 -8.14
N LEU A 98 -1.40 -8.30 -7.11
CA LEU A 98 -2.65 -8.76 -6.47
C LEU A 98 -3.41 -7.61 -5.83
N ALA A 99 -2.72 -6.74 -5.09
CA ALA A 99 -3.35 -5.61 -4.42
C ALA A 99 -3.99 -4.66 -5.44
N ILE A 100 -3.23 -4.22 -6.45
CA ILE A 100 -3.76 -3.33 -7.47
C ILE A 100 -4.82 -4.03 -8.32
N GLY A 101 -4.61 -5.27 -8.75
CA GLY A 101 -5.62 -6.02 -9.50
C GLY A 101 -6.95 -6.15 -8.75
N SER A 102 -6.90 -6.44 -7.45
CA SER A 102 -8.09 -6.55 -6.60
C SER A 102 -8.90 -5.25 -6.53
N LYS A 103 -8.26 -4.07 -6.64
CA LYS A 103 -8.95 -2.78 -6.69
C LYS A 103 -9.88 -2.66 -7.90
N PHE A 104 -9.60 -3.37 -8.99
CA PHE A 104 -10.40 -3.30 -10.22
C PHE A 104 -11.45 -4.42 -10.29
N VAL A 105 -11.14 -5.60 -9.75
CA VAL A 105 -12.03 -6.77 -9.79
C VAL A 105 -13.02 -6.79 -8.63
N LEU A 106 -12.57 -6.51 -7.41
CA LEU A 106 -13.35 -6.67 -6.17
C LEU A 106 -13.97 -5.34 -5.74
N ARG A 107 -14.92 -4.85 -6.54
CA ARG A 107 -15.68 -3.62 -6.27
C ARG A 107 -17.16 -3.92 -6.09
N TRP A 108 -17.75 -3.37 -5.03
CA TRP A 108 -19.20 -3.38 -4.82
C TRP A 108 -19.71 -1.94 -4.73
N GLN A 109 -20.72 -1.61 -5.54
CA GLN A 109 -21.34 -0.28 -5.57
C GLN A 109 -20.33 0.88 -5.60
N SER A 110 -19.36 0.81 -6.52
CA SER A 110 -18.27 1.79 -6.71
C SER A 110 -17.17 1.86 -5.62
N SER A 111 -17.35 1.16 -4.50
CA SER A 111 -16.39 1.06 -3.39
C SER A 111 -15.59 -0.25 -3.42
N HIS A 112 -14.38 -0.24 -2.86
CA HIS A 112 -13.58 -1.45 -2.67
C HIS A 112 -14.14 -2.23 -1.48
N LEU A 113 -14.42 -3.53 -1.67
CA LEU A 113 -14.98 -4.38 -0.61
C LEU A 113 -13.98 -4.60 0.53
N PHE A 114 -12.69 -4.69 0.20
CA PHE A 114 -11.64 -5.05 1.14
C PHE A 114 -10.42 -4.15 0.96
N ASN A 115 -9.59 -4.06 2.01
CA ASN A 115 -8.30 -3.40 1.94
C ASN A 115 -7.39 -4.13 0.92
N PRO A 116 -6.97 -3.47 -0.17
CA PRO A 116 -6.19 -4.10 -1.24
C PRO A 116 -4.88 -4.73 -0.76
N SER A 117 -4.18 -4.10 0.18
CA SER A 117 -2.95 -4.64 0.75
C SER A 117 -3.24 -5.92 1.54
N ASN A 118 -4.31 -5.93 2.34
CA ASN A 118 -4.69 -7.10 3.13
C ASN A 118 -5.10 -8.29 2.26
N ILE A 119 -5.83 -8.06 1.16
CA ILE A 119 -6.16 -9.13 0.21
C ILE A 119 -4.88 -9.77 -0.33
N ALA A 120 -3.92 -8.95 -0.76
CA ALA A 120 -2.67 -9.46 -1.30
C ALA A 120 -1.87 -10.25 -0.26
N ILE A 121 -1.76 -9.74 0.96
CA ILE A 121 -1.07 -10.40 2.08
C ILE A 121 -1.72 -11.76 2.38
N VAL A 122 -3.03 -11.79 2.59
CA VAL A 122 -3.78 -13.03 2.90
C VAL A 122 -3.66 -14.03 1.75
N ALA A 123 -3.82 -13.58 0.50
CA ALA A 123 -3.69 -14.45 -0.66
C ALA A 123 -2.29 -15.07 -0.74
N LEU A 124 -1.23 -14.29 -0.53
CA LEU A 124 0.13 -14.81 -0.59
C LEU A 124 0.45 -15.77 0.56
N ILE A 125 -0.01 -15.50 1.78
CA ILE A 125 0.19 -16.39 2.93
C ILE A 125 -0.52 -17.74 2.70
N LEU A 126 -1.71 -17.72 2.10
CA LEU A 126 -2.44 -18.96 1.79
C LEU A 126 -1.81 -19.76 0.63
N LEU A 127 -1.04 -19.11 -0.23
CA LEU A 127 -0.51 -19.70 -1.47
C LEU A 127 1.00 -19.98 -1.41
N SER A 128 1.70 -19.54 -0.38
CA SER A 128 3.17 -19.62 -0.30
C SER A 128 3.67 -19.70 1.13
N ASP A 129 4.61 -20.62 1.36
CA ASP A 129 5.35 -20.73 2.62
C ASP A 129 6.51 -19.72 2.74
N ASN A 130 6.73 -18.91 1.70
CA ASN A 130 7.85 -17.93 1.64
C ASN A 130 7.44 -16.52 2.05
N VAL A 131 6.20 -16.35 2.50
CA VAL A 131 5.59 -15.07 2.83
C VAL A 131 4.93 -15.18 4.20
N TRP A 132 5.21 -14.21 5.06
CA TRP A 132 4.56 -14.10 6.37
C TRP A 132 4.25 -12.64 6.67
N VAL A 133 3.33 -12.40 7.60
CA VAL A 133 3.17 -11.05 8.18
C VAL A 133 4.28 -10.86 9.20
N ALA A 134 4.81 -9.65 9.33
CA ALA A 134 5.60 -9.25 10.48
C ALA A 134 4.91 -9.74 11.77
N SER A 135 5.37 -10.85 12.32
CA SER A 135 4.84 -11.37 13.58
C SER A 135 5.23 -10.35 14.62
N GLY A 136 4.25 -9.80 15.34
CA GLY A 136 4.53 -8.87 16.43
C GLY A 136 5.49 -9.52 17.43
N GLN A 137 6.78 -9.17 17.33
CA GLN A 137 7.77 -9.41 18.37
C GLN A 137 7.54 -8.32 19.41
N TRP A 138 6.42 -8.42 20.12
CA TRP A 138 6.11 -7.63 21.30
C TRP A 138 6.64 -8.35 22.53
#